data_AF-A0A1S3V5Q0-F1
#
_entry.id   AF-A0A1S3V5Q0-F1
#
_cell.length_a   1.000
_cell.length_b   1.000
_cell.length_c   1.000
_cell.angle_alpha   90.00
_cell.angle_beta   90.00
_cell.angle_gamma   90.00
#
_symmetry.space_group_name_H-M   'P 1'
#
loop_
_entity.id
_entity.type
_entity.pdbx_description
1 polymer ?
#
loop_
_entity_poly.entity_id
_entity_poly.type
_entity_poly.pdbx_seq_one_letter_code
_entity_poly.pdbx_strand_id
1 'polypeptide(L)'
;MEFEALPEGCIALILSRTTPVDACRFSLVSKLFHSAADSDAVWERFLPSDYRSIISECSLPNYPSKKALYLALADHPVIIDEGKKSFQLEKKSGKKCYMLSGRALFIVWGDTERYWNWTIDPDSRFPEVAELRDVCWLEIRGVFNTLTLSPDTQYAAYFVFKMTDARGFRNRRVEVSVDFNGDGTKNVCLDGSSNGERVAGLQRPSLRSDGWLEIEMGEFFNVGLEDEVQMSVMEVKAGNWKSGLFVEGIEVRPKYEN
;
A
#
# COMPACT_ATOMS: atom_id res chain seq x y z
N MET A 1 33.26 22.54 14.52
CA MET A 1 33.24 22.59 13.05
C MET A 1 31.97 23.35 12.69
N GLU A 2 32.08 24.60 12.24
CA GLU A 2 30.90 25.39 11.86
C GLU A 2 30.37 24.88 10.52
N PHE A 3 29.18 24.27 10.52
CA PHE A 3 28.51 23.84 9.29
C PHE A 3 28.20 25.03 8.36
N GLU A 4 28.15 26.25 8.89
CA GLU A 4 27.95 27.48 8.11
C GLU A 4 29.15 27.84 7.20
N ALA A 5 30.32 27.22 7.42
CA ALA A 5 31.49 27.40 6.56
C ALA A 5 31.48 26.49 5.31
N LEU A 6 30.53 25.55 5.20
CA LEU A 6 30.42 24.66 4.05
C LEU A 6 29.69 25.34 2.88
N PRO A 7 30.15 25.16 1.63
CA PRO A 7 29.39 25.58 0.45
C PRO A 7 28.01 24.92 0.40
N GLU A 8 27.01 25.61 -0.16
CA GLU A 8 25.63 25.11 -0.30
C GLU A 8 25.57 23.72 -0.95
N GLY A 9 26.38 23.49 -1.99
CA GLY A 9 26.44 22.19 -2.67
C GLY A 9 26.94 21.04 -1.77
N CYS A 10 27.84 21.31 -0.83
CA CYS A 10 28.28 20.31 0.15
C CYS A 10 27.15 19.99 1.14
N ILE A 11 26.40 21.00 1.58
CA ILE A 11 25.22 20.82 2.43
C ILE A 11 24.15 20.01 1.68
N ALA A 12 23.85 20.37 0.43
CA ALA A 12 22.91 19.64 -0.41
C ALA A 12 23.34 18.18 -0.60
N LEU A 13 24.62 17.90 -0.82
CA LEU A 13 25.12 16.53 -0.91
C LEU A 13 24.89 15.74 0.38
N ILE A 14 25.15 16.35 1.55
CA ILE A 14 24.89 15.72 2.86
C ILE A 14 23.39 15.45 3.02
N LEU A 15 22.54 16.45 2.78
CA LEU A 15 21.08 16.33 2.90
C LEU A 15 20.50 15.29 1.94
N SER A 16 21.06 15.13 0.74
CA SER A 16 20.64 14.10 -0.22
C SER A 16 20.86 12.65 0.25
N ARG A 17 21.60 12.46 1.36
CA ARG A 17 21.86 11.16 2.00
C ARG A 17 21.06 10.95 3.28
N THR A 18 20.23 11.91 3.68
CA THR A 18 19.31 11.78 4.83
C THR A 18 17.92 11.35 4.37
N THR A 19 16.92 11.45 5.24
CA THR A 19 15.52 11.28 4.84
C THR A 19 14.91 12.61 4.35
N PRO A 20 13.82 12.56 3.55
CA PRO A 20 13.00 13.73 3.22
C PRO A 20 12.56 14.54 4.44
N VAL A 21 12.22 13.86 5.54
CA VAL A 21 11.82 14.52 6.79
C VAL A 21 12.99 15.27 7.41
N ASP A 22 14.17 14.67 7.43
CA ASP A 22 15.36 15.32 7.97
C ASP A 22 15.77 16.53 7.13
N ALA A 23 15.72 16.43 5.79
CA ALA A 23 15.97 17.57 4.92
C ALA A 23 15.00 18.74 5.22
N CYS A 24 13.71 18.45 5.40
CA CYS A 24 12.71 19.44 5.82
C CYS A 24 12.95 20.00 7.23
N ARG A 25 13.54 19.24 8.16
CA ARG A 25 13.93 19.76 9.48
C ARG A 25 15.15 20.66 9.40
N PHE A 26 16.15 20.26 8.61
CA PHE A 26 17.37 21.05 8.40
C PHE A 26 17.07 22.38 7.70
N SER A 27 16.06 22.43 6.81
CA SER A 27 15.68 23.67 6.13
C SER A 27 15.29 24.82 7.09
N LEU A 28 14.92 24.49 8.34
CA LEU A 28 14.54 25.47 9.36
C LEU A 28 15.74 26.05 10.14
N VAL A 29 16.95 25.52 9.94
CA VAL A 29 18.15 25.90 10.72
C VAL A 29 18.71 27.26 10.27
N SER A 30 18.84 27.48 8.96
CA SER A 30 19.34 28.74 8.40
C SER A 30 18.91 28.91 6.95
N LYS A 31 19.09 30.11 6.38
CA LYS A 31 18.80 30.38 4.96
C LYS A 31 19.61 29.48 4.00
N LEU A 32 20.85 29.18 4.37
CA LEU A 32 21.73 28.33 3.58
C LEU A 32 21.22 26.87 3.57
N PHE A 33 20.83 26.35 4.73
CA PHE A 33 20.20 25.03 4.82
C PHE A 33 18.84 24.99 4.12
N HIS A 34 18.04 26.05 4.22
CA HIS A 34 16.78 26.16 3.49
C HIS A 34 16.98 26.00 1.98
N SER A 35 17.90 26.78 1.41
CA SER A 35 18.21 26.73 -0.03
C SER A 35 18.72 25.34 -0.45
N ALA A 36 19.66 24.78 0.30
CA ALA A 36 20.22 23.46 0.04
C ALA A 36 19.15 22.34 0.10
N ALA A 37 18.31 22.35 1.15
CA ALA A 37 17.28 21.35 1.38
C ALA A 37 16.16 21.38 0.33
N ASP A 38 15.87 22.54 -0.24
CA ASP A 38 14.83 22.71 -1.26
C ASP A 38 15.35 22.52 -2.70
N SER A 39 16.65 22.23 -2.85
CA SER A 39 17.27 22.04 -4.16
C SER A 39 16.84 20.73 -4.85
N ASP A 40 16.65 20.80 -6.17
CA ASP A 40 16.35 19.62 -6.99
C ASP A 40 17.47 18.56 -6.99
N ALA A 41 18.69 18.91 -6.58
CA ALA A 41 19.77 17.94 -6.39
C ALA A 41 19.49 17.01 -5.21
N VAL A 42 18.91 17.53 -4.13
CA VAL A 42 18.48 16.75 -2.96
C VAL A 42 17.27 15.89 -3.31
N TRP A 43 16.22 16.49 -3.87
CA TRP A 43 14.97 15.78 -4.15
C TRP A 43 15.07 14.74 -5.27
N GLU A 44 16.04 14.86 -6.19
CA GLU A 44 16.37 13.76 -7.13
C GLU A 44 16.79 12.48 -6.42
N ARG A 45 17.41 12.56 -5.23
CA ARG A 45 17.84 11.37 -4.47
C ARG A 45 16.74 10.77 -3.61
N PHE A 46 15.70 11.54 -3.31
CA PHE A 46 14.53 11.06 -2.58
C PHE A 46 13.50 10.42 -3.51
N LEU A 47 13.51 10.77 -4.80
CA LEU A 47 12.68 10.10 -5.79
C LEU A 47 13.26 8.71 -6.11
N PRO A 48 12.41 7.69 -6.33
CA PRO A 48 12.87 6.39 -6.81
C PRO A 48 13.60 6.50 -8.13
N SER A 49 14.62 5.67 -8.39
CA SER A 49 15.43 5.76 -9.62
C SER A 49 14.64 5.63 -10.92
N ASP A 50 13.50 4.94 -10.88
CA ASP A 50 12.59 4.67 -11.99
C ASP A 50 11.37 5.61 -12.02
N TYR A 51 11.36 6.70 -11.23
CA TYR A 51 10.25 7.64 -11.16
C TYR A 51 9.83 8.23 -12.52
N ARG A 52 10.77 8.35 -13.47
CA ARG A 52 10.49 8.85 -14.82
C ARG A 52 9.59 7.90 -15.62
N SER A 53 9.79 6.59 -15.46
CA SER A 53 8.93 5.57 -16.07
C SER A 53 7.53 5.66 -15.49
N ILE A 54 7.42 5.80 -14.16
CA ILE A 54 6.15 5.96 -13.45
C ILE A 54 5.39 7.21 -13.95
N ILE A 55 6.07 8.36 -14.07
CA ILE A 55 5.47 9.60 -14.58
C ILE A 55 4.95 9.41 -16.02
N SER A 56 5.74 8.75 -16.88
CA SER A 56 5.36 8.53 -18.27
C SER A 56 4.08 7.70 -18.41
N GLU A 57 3.87 6.76 -17.50
CA GLU A 57 2.69 5.90 -17.46
C GLU A 57 1.46 6.65 -16.92
N CYS A 58 1.64 7.43 -15.85
CA CYS A 58 0.53 8.14 -15.20
C CYS A 58 0.04 9.40 -15.92
N SER A 59 0.74 9.87 -16.97
CA SER A 59 0.45 11.14 -17.65
C SER A 59 0.35 12.34 -16.67
N LEU A 60 1.20 12.34 -15.64
CA LEU A 60 1.20 13.39 -14.62
C LEU A 60 1.59 14.76 -15.22
N PRO A 61 1.05 15.86 -14.68
CA PRO A 61 1.44 17.19 -15.12
C PRO A 61 2.91 17.46 -14.80
N ASN A 62 3.51 18.40 -15.52
CA ASN A 62 4.84 18.90 -15.17
C ASN A 62 4.78 19.65 -13.84
N TYR A 63 5.61 19.23 -12.89
CA TYR A 63 5.76 19.89 -11.59
C TYR A 63 6.85 20.97 -11.63
N PRO A 64 6.71 22.05 -10.86
CA PRO A 64 7.66 23.17 -10.86
C PRO A 64 9.01 22.82 -10.21
N SER A 65 9.06 21.75 -9.41
CA SER A 65 10.29 21.23 -8.78
C SER A 65 10.14 19.75 -8.45
N LYS A 66 11.25 19.07 -8.18
CA LYS A 66 11.24 17.65 -7.75
C LYS A 66 10.66 17.48 -6.36
N LYS A 67 10.78 18.48 -5.50
CA LYS A 67 10.08 18.53 -4.21
C LYS A 67 8.57 18.52 -4.41
N ALA A 68 8.06 19.34 -5.34
CA ALA A 68 6.63 19.38 -5.64
C ALA A 68 6.12 18.04 -6.22
N LEU A 69 6.90 17.43 -7.13
CA LEU A 69 6.63 16.09 -7.65
C LEU A 69 6.61 15.03 -6.54
N TYR A 70 7.62 15.02 -5.66
CA TYR A 70 7.70 14.07 -4.55
C TYR A 70 6.47 14.19 -3.65
N LEU A 71 6.09 15.41 -3.26
CA LEU A 71 4.93 15.65 -2.40
C LEU A 71 3.64 15.19 -3.08
N ALA A 72 3.47 15.44 -4.39
CA ALA A 72 2.32 14.96 -5.14
C ALA A 72 2.22 13.42 -5.14
N LEU A 73 3.33 12.73 -5.39
CA LEU A 73 3.41 11.27 -5.34
C LEU A 73 3.25 10.70 -3.92
N ALA A 74 3.53 11.49 -2.89
CA ALA A 74 3.37 11.08 -1.50
C ALA A 74 1.96 11.36 -0.96
N ASP A 75 1.30 12.41 -1.42
CA ASP A 75 -0.01 12.85 -0.92
C ASP A 75 -1.17 12.17 -1.63
N HIS A 76 -1.00 11.78 -2.91
CA HIS A 76 -2.05 11.13 -3.70
C HIS A 76 -1.52 9.88 -4.41
N PRO A 77 -2.18 8.72 -4.25
CA PRO A 77 -1.84 7.54 -5.04
C PRO A 77 -2.16 7.78 -6.52
N VAL A 78 -1.27 7.32 -7.40
CA VAL A 78 -1.43 7.39 -8.85
C VAL A 78 -1.72 6.01 -9.40
N ILE A 79 -2.61 5.93 -10.39
CA ILE A 79 -3.03 4.67 -11.00
C ILE A 79 -2.12 4.34 -12.18
N ILE A 80 -1.67 3.08 -12.23
CA ILE A 80 -0.75 2.53 -13.23
C ILE A 80 -1.26 1.15 -13.68
N ASP A 81 -0.56 0.53 -14.63
CA ASP A 81 -0.79 -0.83 -15.13
C ASP A 81 -2.25 -1.01 -15.59
N GLU A 82 -2.73 -0.08 -16.42
CA GLU A 82 -4.11 -0.08 -16.95
C GLU A 82 -5.19 -0.12 -15.85
N GLY A 83 -4.94 0.47 -14.67
CA GLY A 83 -5.90 0.45 -13.57
C GLY A 83 -5.74 -0.73 -12.61
N LYS A 84 -4.75 -1.59 -12.83
CA LYS A 84 -4.52 -2.79 -12.02
C LYS A 84 -3.69 -2.52 -10.77
N LYS A 85 -2.97 -1.41 -10.73
CA LYS A 85 -2.11 -1.05 -9.59
C LYS A 85 -2.20 0.43 -9.27
N SER A 86 -2.02 0.75 -8.00
CA SER A 86 -1.74 2.13 -7.57
C SER A 86 -0.34 2.22 -7.00
N PHE A 87 0.30 3.37 -7.18
CA PHE A 87 1.62 3.70 -6.68
C PHE A 87 1.55 4.96 -5.81
N GLN A 88 2.30 4.97 -4.71
CA GLN A 88 2.46 6.14 -3.84
C GLN A 88 3.84 6.10 -3.18
N LEU A 89 4.38 7.26 -2.81
CA LEU A 89 5.56 7.34 -1.97
C LEU A 89 5.17 7.37 -0.49
N GLU A 90 5.85 6.57 0.33
CA GLU A 90 5.79 6.76 1.77
C GLU A 90 6.46 8.08 2.11
N LYS A 91 5.66 9.02 2.63
CA LYS A 91 6.03 10.44 2.75
C LYS A 91 7.33 10.66 3.52
N LYS A 92 7.63 9.86 4.55
CA LYS A 92 8.79 10.08 5.41
C LYS A 92 10.11 9.61 4.80
N SER A 93 10.09 8.52 4.07
CA SER A 93 11.28 7.81 3.59
C SER A 93 11.49 7.89 2.07
N GLY A 94 10.44 8.15 1.30
CA GLY A 94 10.45 8.04 -0.16
C GLY A 94 10.42 6.60 -0.67
N LYS A 95 10.18 5.63 0.21
CA LYS A 95 10.04 4.23 -0.16
C LYS A 95 8.71 4.00 -0.87
N LYS A 96 8.71 3.05 -1.81
CA LYS A 96 7.55 2.81 -2.67
C LYS A 96 6.46 2.04 -1.93
N CYS A 97 5.22 2.49 -2.07
CA CYS A 97 4.00 1.80 -1.70
C CYS A 97 3.24 1.41 -2.97
N TYR A 98 2.71 0.19 -3.02
CA TYR A 98 1.85 -0.24 -4.11
C TYR A 98 0.58 -0.88 -3.58
N MET A 99 -0.49 -0.83 -4.36
CA MET A 99 -1.68 -1.64 -4.12
C MET A 99 -2.09 -2.34 -5.41
N LEU A 100 -2.31 -3.66 -5.35
CA LEU A 100 -3.00 -4.41 -6.40
C LEU A 100 -4.49 -4.14 -6.29
N SER A 101 -5.14 -3.72 -7.38
CA SER A 101 -6.60 -3.57 -7.40
C SER A 101 -7.29 -4.92 -7.40
N GLY A 102 -8.59 -4.95 -7.08
CA GLY A 102 -9.40 -6.17 -7.21
C GLY A 102 -9.26 -6.83 -8.58
N ARG A 103 -9.16 -6.04 -9.67
CA ARG A 103 -8.95 -6.53 -11.05
C ARG A 103 -7.58 -7.18 -11.29
N ALA A 104 -6.59 -6.91 -10.44
CA ALA A 104 -5.28 -7.57 -10.45
C ALA A 104 -5.25 -8.86 -9.61
N LEU A 105 -6.29 -9.13 -8.81
CA LEU A 105 -6.35 -10.30 -7.95
C LEU A 105 -7.02 -11.46 -8.67
N PHE A 106 -6.55 -12.68 -8.38
CA PHE A 106 -7.30 -13.88 -8.67
C PHE A 106 -8.42 -14.02 -7.64
N ILE A 107 -9.67 -13.99 -8.10
CA ILE A 107 -10.86 -14.17 -7.26
C ILE A 107 -11.61 -15.39 -7.80
N VAL A 108 -11.83 -16.41 -6.97
CA VAL A 108 -12.60 -17.59 -7.38
C VAL A 108 -14.01 -17.18 -7.78
N TRP A 109 -14.36 -17.49 -9.03
CA TRP A 109 -15.58 -17.07 -9.70
C TRP A 109 -15.78 -15.55 -9.84
N GLY A 110 -14.72 -14.75 -9.77
CA GLY A 110 -14.77 -13.28 -9.88
C GLY A 110 -15.43 -12.77 -11.17
N ASP A 111 -15.38 -13.55 -12.25
CA ASP A 111 -16.03 -13.23 -13.54
C ASP A 111 -17.45 -13.82 -13.66
N THR A 112 -17.99 -14.41 -12.60
CA THR A 112 -19.33 -14.99 -12.58
C THR A 112 -20.29 -14.03 -11.87
N GLU A 113 -21.12 -13.33 -12.63
CA GLU A 113 -22.07 -12.30 -12.14
C GLU A 113 -23.04 -12.79 -11.04
N ARG A 114 -23.24 -14.11 -10.93
CA ARG A 114 -24.03 -14.72 -9.86
C ARG A 114 -23.38 -14.53 -8.48
N TYR A 115 -22.05 -14.53 -8.44
CA TYR A 115 -21.26 -14.60 -7.22
C TYR A 115 -20.56 -13.28 -6.90
N TRP A 116 -20.12 -12.59 -7.95
CA TRP A 116 -19.40 -11.33 -7.84
C TRP A 116 -19.98 -10.30 -8.80
N ASN A 117 -19.85 -9.03 -8.42
CA ASN A 117 -20.19 -7.90 -9.26
C ASN A 117 -18.99 -6.95 -9.29
N TRP A 118 -18.72 -6.35 -10.44
CA TRP A 118 -17.73 -5.30 -10.56
C TRP A 118 -18.47 -3.97 -10.59
N THR A 119 -18.15 -3.11 -9.63
CA THR A 119 -18.92 -1.88 -9.40
C THR A 119 -18.00 -0.72 -9.08
N ILE A 120 -18.54 0.49 -9.19
CA ILE A 120 -17.85 1.73 -8.83
C ILE A 120 -18.13 2.00 -7.35
N ASP A 121 -17.08 2.29 -6.59
CA ASP A 121 -17.20 2.85 -5.25
C ASP A 121 -16.57 4.25 -5.25
N PRO A 122 -17.31 5.30 -4.84
CA PRO A 122 -16.83 6.69 -4.94
C PRO A 122 -15.63 7.00 -4.05
N ASP A 123 -15.38 6.17 -3.03
CA ASP A 123 -14.22 6.33 -2.15
C ASP A 123 -13.06 5.43 -2.59
N SER A 124 -13.19 4.64 -3.66
CA SER A 124 -12.08 3.83 -4.17
C SER A 124 -11.12 4.67 -4.99
N ARG A 125 -9.83 4.33 -4.89
CA ARG A 125 -8.81 4.86 -5.82
C ARG A 125 -8.89 4.22 -7.22
N PHE A 126 -9.54 3.06 -7.36
CA PHE A 126 -9.63 2.32 -8.62
C PHE A 126 -10.97 2.55 -9.33
N PRO A 127 -11.02 2.36 -10.67
CA PRO A 127 -12.27 2.51 -11.43
C PRO A 127 -13.36 1.51 -11.03
N GLU A 128 -12.96 0.31 -10.61
CA GLU A 128 -13.87 -0.76 -10.20
C GLU A 128 -13.33 -1.51 -8.97
N VAL A 129 -14.25 -1.96 -8.13
CA VAL A 129 -14.01 -2.84 -6.98
C VAL A 129 -14.86 -4.10 -7.11
N ALA A 130 -14.42 -5.20 -6.48
CA ALA A 130 -15.17 -6.45 -6.51
C ALA A 130 -16.17 -6.51 -5.35
N GLU A 131 -17.46 -6.52 -5.64
CA GLU A 131 -18.54 -6.73 -4.70
C GLU A 131 -18.92 -8.21 -4.65
N LEU A 132 -18.84 -8.80 -3.46
CA LEU A 132 -19.27 -10.17 -3.21
C LEU A 132 -20.79 -10.23 -3.04
N ARG A 133 -21.48 -10.91 -3.98
CA ARG A 133 -22.93 -11.12 -3.92
C ARG A 133 -23.31 -12.26 -3.00
N ASP A 134 -22.83 -13.48 -3.28
CA ASP A 134 -23.12 -14.63 -2.42
C ASP A 134 -22.18 -15.81 -2.71
N VAL A 135 -21.29 -16.19 -1.79
CA VAL A 135 -20.46 -17.41 -1.93
C VAL A 135 -20.30 -18.18 -0.62
N CYS A 136 -20.20 -19.50 -0.71
CA CYS A 136 -19.75 -20.34 0.42
C CYS A 136 -18.23 -20.59 0.41
N TRP A 137 -17.57 -20.43 -0.75
CA TRP A 137 -16.13 -20.57 -0.94
C TRP A 137 -15.52 -19.19 -1.23
N LEU A 138 -14.84 -18.60 -0.25
CA LEU A 138 -14.13 -17.33 -0.43
C LEU A 138 -12.64 -17.61 -0.62
N GLU A 139 -12.11 -17.20 -1.77
CA GLU A 139 -10.69 -17.34 -2.08
C GLU A 139 -10.26 -16.21 -3.01
N ILE A 140 -9.32 -15.41 -2.51
CA ILE A 140 -8.71 -14.29 -3.20
C ILE A 140 -7.20 -14.46 -3.09
N ARG A 141 -6.48 -14.32 -4.20
CA ARG A 141 -5.02 -14.43 -4.25
C ARG A 141 -4.42 -13.27 -5.03
N GLY A 142 -3.27 -12.79 -4.60
CA GLY A 142 -2.48 -11.79 -5.28
C GLY A 142 -1.02 -12.21 -5.36
N VAL A 143 -0.34 -11.82 -6.43
CA VAL A 143 1.10 -12.02 -6.60
C VAL A 143 1.75 -10.67 -6.86
N PHE A 144 2.86 -10.40 -6.17
CA PHE A 144 3.57 -9.14 -6.28
C PHE A 144 5.06 -9.36 -6.54
N ASN A 145 5.60 -8.73 -7.58
CA ASN A 145 7.02 -8.84 -7.91
C ASN A 145 7.85 -7.86 -7.07
N THR A 146 8.83 -8.37 -6.34
CA THR A 146 9.66 -7.61 -5.40
C THR A 146 10.61 -6.61 -6.05
N LEU A 147 10.98 -6.77 -7.33
CA LEU A 147 11.85 -5.82 -8.04
C LEU A 147 11.23 -4.42 -8.17
N THR A 148 9.91 -4.35 -8.11
CA THR A 148 9.20 -3.07 -8.16
C THR A 148 9.28 -2.32 -6.83
N LEU A 149 9.51 -3.03 -5.72
CA LEU A 149 9.61 -2.47 -4.37
C LEU A 149 10.98 -1.83 -4.11
N SER A 150 11.05 -1.00 -3.07
CA SER A 150 12.33 -0.47 -2.62
C SER A 150 13.17 -1.56 -1.96
N PRO A 151 14.47 -1.70 -2.28
CA PRO A 151 15.34 -2.67 -1.63
C PRO A 151 15.64 -2.27 -0.18
N ASP A 152 16.18 -3.21 0.58
CA ASP A 152 16.56 -3.08 2.00
C ASP A 152 15.43 -2.49 2.84
N THR A 153 14.22 -3.02 2.68
CA THR A 153 13.01 -2.47 3.29
C THR A 153 12.12 -3.58 3.82
N GLN A 154 11.70 -3.44 5.08
CA GLN A 154 10.65 -4.26 5.67
C GLN A 154 9.30 -3.80 5.13
N TYR A 155 8.53 -4.72 4.57
CA TYR A 155 7.20 -4.49 4.01
C TYR A 155 6.15 -5.26 4.80
N ALA A 156 4.92 -4.74 4.77
CA ALA A 156 3.74 -5.48 5.18
C ALA A 156 2.65 -5.38 4.12
N ALA A 157 1.91 -6.47 3.98
CA ALA A 157 0.75 -6.56 3.10
C ALA A 157 -0.55 -6.35 3.90
N TYR A 158 -1.48 -5.60 3.35
CA TYR A 158 -2.77 -5.28 3.96
C TYR A 158 -3.89 -5.58 2.97
N PHE A 159 -4.88 -6.37 3.40
CA PHE A 159 -6.10 -6.54 2.64
C PHE A 159 -7.03 -5.35 2.92
N VAL A 160 -7.43 -4.63 1.86
CA VAL A 160 -8.23 -3.40 1.95
C VAL A 160 -9.61 -3.61 1.35
N PHE A 161 -10.64 -3.39 2.16
CA PHE A 161 -12.01 -3.79 1.85
C PHE A 161 -13.06 -2.95 2.58
N LYS A 162 -14.33 -3.07 2.17
CA LYS A 162 -15.50 -2.51 2.84
C LYS A 162 -16.50 -3.62 3.15
N MET A 163 -17.35 -3.38 4.15
CA MET A 163 -18.42 -4.27 4.55
C MET A 163 -19.75 -3.50 4.51
N THR A 164 -20.60 -3.82 3.54
CA THR A 164 -21.90 -3.17 3.33
C THR A 164 -22.99 -4.22 3.35
N ASP A 165 -23.93 -4.13 4.30
CA ASP A 165 -24.96 -5.15 4.54
C ASP A 165 -24.42 -6.59 4.60
N ALA A 166 -23.19 -6.72 5.11
CA ALA A 166 -22.40 -7.93 5.01
C ALA A 166 -22.96 -9.07 5.88
N ARG A 167 -22.95 -10.28 5.33
CA ARG A 167 -23.44 -11.50 6.00
C ARG A 167 -22.37 -12.59 5.94
N GLY A 168 -22.43 -13.52 6.88
CA GLY A 168 -21.51 -14.67 6.89
C GLY A 168 -20.10 -14.39 7.40
N PHE A 169 -19.78 -13.15 7.81
CA PHE A 169 -18.46 -12.76 8.33
C PHE A 169 -18.38 -12.60 9.85
N ARG A 170 -19.53 -12.50 10.54
CA ARG A 170 -19.59 -12.20 11.98
C ARG A 170 -18.80 -13.23 12.80
N ASN A 171 -17.77 -12.77 13.50
CA ASN A 171 -16.88 -13.60 14.34
C ASN A 171 -16.27 -14.81 13.60
N ARG A 172 -16.17 -14.77 12.26
CA ARG A 172 -15.60 -15.86 11.48
C ARG A 172 -14.10 -15.71 11.34
N ARG A 173 -13.42 -16.84 11.36
CA ARG A 173 -11.99 -16.93 11.04
C ARG A 173 -11.84 -16.92 9.54
N VAL A 174 -11.02 -16.00 9.05
CA VAL A 174 -10.56 -15.94 7.66
C VAL A 174 -9.05 -16.13 7.71
N GLU A 175 -8.55 -17.05 6.90
CA GLU A 175 -7.13 -17.31 6.75
C GLU A 175 -6.55 -16.24 5.83
N VAL A 176 -5.48 -15.59 6.25
CA VAL A 176 -4.70 -14.67 5.43
C VAL A 176 -3.25 -15.12 5.42
N SER A 177 -2.58 -15.00 4.28
CA SER A 177 -1.18 -15.38 4.16
C SER A 177 -0.36 -14.39 3.36
N VAL A 178 0.93 -14.33 3.70
CA VAL A 178 2.00 -13.77 2.89
C VAL A 178 3.08 -14.85 2.82
N ASP A 179 3.24 -15.47 1.66
CA ASP A 179 4.30 -16.45 1.42
C ASP A 179 5.46 -15.73 0.72
N PHE A 180 6.55 -15.62 1.48
CA PHE A 180 7.81 -15.04 1.04
C PHE A 180 8.94 -15.69 1.87
N ASN A 181 9.64 -16.66 1.28
CA ASN A 181 10.67 -17.46 1.96
C ASN A 181 10.18 -18.24 3.21
N GLY A 182 8.88 -18.57 3.28
CA GLY A 182 8.27 -19.35 4.36
C GLY A 182 6.76 -19.13 4.49
N ASP A 183 6.06 -20.04 5.17
CA ASP A 183 4.61 -20.00 5.32
C ASP A 183 4.17 -18.99 6.40
N GLY A 184 3.87 -17.77 5.97
CA GLY A 184 3.33 -16.69 6.80
C GLY A 184 1.80 -16.71 6.85
N THR A 185 1.20 -17.80 7.33
CA THR A 185 -0.27 -17.94 7.42
C THR A 185 -0.80 -17.62 8.82
N LYS A 186 -1.88 -16.81 8.91
CA LYS A 186 -2.59 -16.54 10.17
C LYS A 186 -4.11 -16.44 9.98
N ASN A 187 -4.84 -16.54 11.09
CA ASN A 187 -6.29 -16.36 11.10
C ASN A 187 -6.66 -14.97 11.61
N VAL A 188 -7.60 -14.32 10.94
CA VAL A 188 -8.12 -12.99 11.26
C VAL A 188 -9.66 -12.96 11.20
N CYS A 189 -10.27 -11.84 11.58
CA CYS A 189 -11.70 -11.61 11.46
C CYS A 189 -11.95 -10.35 10.62
N LEU A 190 -12.60 -10.50 9.46
CA LEU A 190 -12.90 -9.37 8.58
C LEU A 190 -14.06 -8.50 9.09
N ASP A 191 -14.86 -9.00 10.02
CA ASP A 191 -15.94 -8.22 10.64
C ASP A 191 -15.38 -7.11 11.55
N GLY A 192 -15.66 -5.85 11.20
CA GLY A 192 -15.30 -4.67 11.98
C GLY A 192 -16.29 -4.31 13.11
N SER A 193 -17.42 -5.03 13.22
CA SER A 193 -18.45 -4.71 14.21
C SER A 193 -17.93 -4.86 15.64
N SER A 194 -18.22 -3.86 16.47
CA SER A 194 -17.96 -3.89 17.91
C SER A 194 -18.99 -4.72 18.70
N ASN A 195 -20.06 -5.19 18.06
CA ASN A 195 -21.25 -5.70 18.75
C ASN A 195 -21.24 -7.23 18.90
N GLY A 196 -21.01 -7.69 20.13
CA GLY A 196 -21.08 -9.11 20.54
C GLY A 196 -19.82 -9.60 21.23
N GLU A 197 -19.85 -10.84 21.74
CA GLU A 197 -18.67 -11.48 22.32
C GLU A 197 -17.59 -11.63 21.24
N ARG A 198 -16.42 -11.04 21.51
CA ARG A 198 -15.27 -11.11 20.61
C ARG A 198 -14.55 -12.43 20.85
N VAL A 199 -14.17 -13.11 19.77
CA VAL A 199 -13.23 -14.23 19.86
C VAL A 199 -11.87 -13.68 20.30
N ALA A 200 -11.43 -14.05 21.50
CA ALA A 200 -10.16 -13.60 22.06
C ALA A 200 -8.99 -13.96 21.13
N GLY A 201 -8.09 -13.01 20.91
CA GLY A 201 -6.87 -13.19 20.10
C GLY A 201 -7.07 -13.15 18.57
N LEU A 202 -8.28 -12.88 18.07
CA LEU A 202 -8.53 -12.76 16.63
C LEU A 202 -8.39 -11.30 16.18
N GLN A 203 -7.37 -11.00 15.36
CA GLN A 203 -7.14 -9.66 14.82
C GLN A 203 -8.36 -9.20 14.01
N ARG A 204 -8.73 -7.92 14.18
CA ARG A 204 -9.81 -7.26 13.44
C ARG A 204 -9.27 -6.13 12.59
N PRO A 205 -10.03 -5.70 11.56
CA PRO A 205 -9.60 -4.61 10.72
C PRO A 205 -9.58 -3.28 11.48
N SER A 206 -8.73 -2.36 11.02
CA SER A 206 -8.75 -0.95 11.38
C SER A 206 -9.42 -0.13 10.29
N LEU A 207 -10.09 0.96 10.69
CA LEU A 207 -10.64 1.94 9.75
C LEU A 207 -9.54 2.89 9.29
N ARG A 208 -9.39 3.04 7.97
CA ARG A 208 -8.47 3.97 7.31
C ARG A 208 -9.10 5.37 7.21
N SER A 209 -8.26 6.37 6.93
CA SER A 209 -8.72 7.75 6.72
C SER A 209 -9.55 7.94 5.45
N ASP A 210 -9.44 7.03 4.48
CA ASP A 210 -10.21 7.01 3.23
C ASP A 210 -11.56 6.27 3.37
N GLY A 211 -11.92 5.83 4.58
CA GLY A 211 -13.18 5.14 4.86
C GLY A 211 -13.16 3.63 4.60
N TRP A 212 -12.06 3.08 4.06
CA TRP A 212 -11.90 1.63 3.89
C TRP A 212 -11.45 0.95 5.18
N LEU A 213 -11.76 -0.33 5.33
CA LEU A 213 -11.18 -1.18 6.35
C LEU A 213 -9.87 -1.79 5.82
N GLU A 214 -8.89 -1.98 6.69
CA GLU A 214 -7.70 -2.75 6.36
C GLU A 214 -7.38 -3.78 7.44
N ILE A 215 -6.77 -4.89 7.02
CA ILE A 215 -6.22 -5.88 7.94
C ILE A 215 -4.86 -6.36 7.45
N GLU A 216 -3.89 -6.38 8.35
CA GLU A 216 -2.54 -6.84 8.04
C GLU A 216 -2.54 -8.34 7.77
N MET A 217 -2.00 -8.75 6.62
CA MET A 217 -1.90 -10.14 6.19
C MET A 217 -0.59 -10.78 6.68
N GLY A 218 0.50 -10.03 6.66
CA GLY A 218 1.83 -10.50 7.04
C GLY A 218 2.92 -9.51 6.61
N GLU A 219 4.15 -9.85 6.93
CA GLU A 219 5.33 -9.02 6.67
C GLU A 219 6.40 -9.80 5.92
N PHE A 220 7.27 -9.08 5.22
CA PHE A 220 8.42 -9.66 4.53
C PHE A 220 9.51 -8.61 4.33
N PHE A 221 10.76 -9.06 4.22
CA PHE A 221 11.91 -8.18 3.99
C PHE A 221 12.36 -8.24 2.54
N ASN A 222 12.32 -7.12 1.82
CA ASN A 222 12.79 -7.05 0.44
C ASN A 222 14.29 -6.72 0.39
N VAL A 223 15.12 -7.67 -0.02
CA VAL A 223 16.57 -7.49 -0.26
C VAL A 223 16.91 -6.92 -1.64
N GLY A 224 15.92 -6.69 -2.51
CA GLY A 224 16.16 -6.19 -3.87
C GLY A 224 16.56 -7.25 -4.89
N LEU A 225 16.27 -8.52 -4.61
CA LEU A 225 16.41 -9.62 -5.56
C LEU A 225 15.06 -9.94 -6.23
N GLU A 226 15.12 -10.52 -7.42
CA GLU A 226 13.93 -10.95 -8.14
C GLU A 226 13.28 -12.14 -7.42
N ASP A 227 12.07 -11.91 -6.92
CA ASP A 227 11.26 -12.88 -6.21
C ASP A 227 9.78 -12.47 -6.32
N GLU A 228 8.88 -13.37 -5.92
CA GLU A 228 7.44 -13.15 -5.93
C GLU A 228 6.87 -13.35 -4.53
N VAL A 229 6.11 -12.35 -4.07
CA VAL A 229 5.34 -12.44 -2.83
C VAL A 229 3.94 -12.93 -3.19
N GLN A 230 3.56 -14.09 -2.67
CA GLN A 230 2.20 -14.61 -2.83
C GLN A 230 1.36 -14.24 -1.61
N MET A 231 0.15 -13.74 -1.84
CA MET A 231 -0.75 -13.28 -0.80
C MET A 231 -2.11 -13.92 -0.99
N SER A 232 -2.78 -14.31 0.10
CA SER A 232 -4.12 -14.90 0.00
C SER A 232 -5.06 -14.50 1.13
N VAL A 233 -6.35 -14.50 0.82
CA VAL A 233 -7.47 -14.35 1.76
C VAL A 233 -8.45 -15.48 1.49
N MET A 234 -8.61 -16.39 2.46
CA MET A 234 -9.35 -17.64 2.28
C MET A 234 -10.31 -17.92 3.44
N GLU A 235 -11.56 -18.26 3.09
CA GLU A 235 -12.51 -18.90 3.98
C GLU A 235 -13.30 -19.92 3.16
N VAL A 236 -12.76 -21.14 3.13
CA VAL A 236 -13.26 -22.26 2.31
C VAL A 236 -13.74 -23.44 3.16
N LYS A 237 -13.59 -23.36 4.49
CA LYS A 237 -13.73 -24.51 5.40
C LYS A 237 -15.10 -24.52 6.09
N ALA A 238 -15.70 -23.36 6.36
CA ALA A 238 -16.94 -23.28 7.14
C ALA A 238 -18.22 -23.56 6.31
N GLY A 239 -18.16 -23.43 4.98
CA GLY A 239 -19.27 -23.71 4.07
C GLY A 239 -20.47 -22.75 4.21
N ASN A 240 -20.38 -21.71 5.04
CA ASN A 240 -21.44 -20.72 5.17
C ASN A 240 -21.39 -19.71 4.02
N TRP A 241 -22.58 -19.31 3.57
CA TRP A 241 -22.78 -18.25 2.59
C TRP A 241 -22.35 -16.89 3.15
N LYS A 242 -21.84 -16.04 2.26
CA LYS A 242 -21.20 -14.74 2.55
C LYS A 242 -21.54 -13.74 1.46
N SER A 243 -21.84 -12.52 1.86
CA SER A 243 -22.23 -11.42 0.96
C SER A 243 -21.76 -10.09 1.52
N GLY A 244 -21.75 -9.05 0.69
CA GLY A 244 -21.55 -7.65 1.11
C GLY A 244 -20.10 -7.27 1.43
N LEU A 245 -19.13 -8.08 0.99
CA LEU A 245 -17.71 -7.73 1.01
C LEU A 245 -17.36 -6.97 -0.27
N PHE A 246 -16.76 -5.81 -0.15
CA PHE A 246 -16.26 -5.01 -1.26
C PHE A 246 -14.73 -5.01 -1.20
N VAL A 247 -14.06 -5.48 -2.24
CA VAL A 247 -12.61 -5.61 -2.29
C VAL A 247 -12.02 -4.49 -3.11
N GLU A 248 -11.29 -3.58 -2.46
CA GLU A 248 -10.48 -2.61 -3.18
C GLU A 248 -9.21 -3.27 -3.70
N GLY A 249 -8.51 -4.02 -2.84
CA GLY A 249 -7.21 -4.57 -3.21
C GLY A 249 -6.36 -5.11 -2.06
N ILE A 250 -5.09 -5.36 -2.38
CA ILE A 250 -4.03 -5.69 -1.42
C ILE A 250 -2.92 -4.64 -1.51
N GLU A 251 -2.67 -3.92 -0.42
CA GLU A 251 -1.65 -2.88 -0.31
C GLU A 251 -0.36 -3.43 0.29
N VAL A 252 0.77 -3.20 -0.38
CA VAL A 252 2.11 -3.51 0.08
C VAL A 252 2.83 -2.20 0.36
N ARG A 253 3.13 -1.95 1.64
CA ARG A 253 3.76 -0.70 2.08
C ARG A 253 4.89 -0.94 3.10
N PRO A 254 5.89 -0.04 3.18
CA PRO A 254 6.94 -0.14 4.17
C PRO A 254 6.36 -0.20 5.59
N LYS A 255 6.89 -1.11 6.40
CA LYS A 255 6.57 -1.23 7.82
C LYS A 255 7.76 -0.80 8.64
N TYR A 256 7.52 0.14 9.55
CA TYR A 256 8.53 0.60 10.49
C TYR A 256 8.40 -0.19 11.79
N GLU A 257 9.51 -0.74 12.27
CA GLU A 257 9.61 -1.11 13.67
C GLU A 257 9.50 0.17 14.51
N ASN A 258 8.54 0.21 15.42
CA ASN A 258 8.39 1.30 16.39
C ASN A 258 9.45 1.20 17.48
#